data_AF-A0A350AM75-F1
#
_entry.id   AF-A0A350AM75-F1
#
_cell.length_a   1.000
_cell.length_b   1.000
_cell.length_c   1.000
_cell.angle_alpha   90.00
_cell.angle_beta   90.00
_cell.angle_gamma   90.00
#
_symmetry.space_group_name_H-M   'P 1'
#
loop_
_entity.id
_entity.type
_entity.pdbx_description
1 polymer ?
#
loop_
_entity_poly.entity_id
_entity_poly.type
_entity_poly.pdbx_seq_one_letter_code
_entity_poly.pdbx_strand_id
1 'polypeptide(L)'
;MPLSSDRLREIVSELASRPQHEKVRALVYELLVNGLGAKSTELDFERRVPEVHGRIDALLGRTLFEFKSDLRREQNDAEDKLPDYLSQREKETKSHFVGIATDGATFIPYELRSGKLERFEIFQTSEDKPRDLLEWLSAAVAISADLEPDPEIVARELGRSSLAWGLAKQELISIWTEIGQHPDVRLKRDLWSQLIRRVYGAAVNEDSLFFQHTYLSIIAKTMAAKVLGVPVNDPADLLSGKRFLEAGIGGMVESDFFDWMLASKKGIDLVRRIALQAGRFRLENVQTDVLKGLYESLIDPEQRHVLGEYYTPDWLAERICSEAINNPLEQRVLDPACGSGAFVFHAVRLLMKAAEKAGIT
;
A
#
# COMPACT_ATOMS: atom_id res chain seq x y z
N MET A 1 0.55 22.02 6.74
CA MET A 1 -0.86 22.25 6.34
C MET A 1 -1.10 21.42 5.09
N PRO A 2 -2.25 20.75 4.92
CA PRO A 2 -2.54 20.01 3.69
C PRO A 2 -2.50 20.95 2.49
N LEU A 3 -1.86 20.51 1.40
CA LEU A 3 -1.70 21.30 0.18
C LEU A 3 -3.07 21.62 -0.43
N SER A 4 -3.39 22.90 -0.63
CA SER A 4 -4.65 23.30 -1.26
C SER A 4 -4.64 23.00 -2.77
N SER A 5 -5.81 22.81 -3.38
CA SER A 5 -5.90 22.57 -4.83
C SER A 5 -5.38 23.74 -5.67
N ASP A 6 -5.49 24.97 -5.17
CA ASP A 6 -4.99 26.16 -5.85
C ASP A 6 -3.47 26.26 -5.73
N ARG A 7 -2.91 25.93 -4.56
CA ARG A 7 -1.46 25.86 -4.36
C ARG A 7 -0.83 24.75 -5.19
N LEU A 8 -1.48 23.60 -5.31
CA LEU A 8 -1.04 22.51 -6.18
C LEU A 8 -0.96 22.96 -7.65
N ARG A 9 -1.96 23.69 -8.14
CA ARG A 9 -1.94 24.26 -9.50
C ARG A 9 -0.79 25.23 -9.71
N GLU A 10 -0.58 26.12 -8.74
CA GLU A 10 0.52 27.08 -8.77
C GLU A 10 1.88 26.38 -8.83
N ILE A 11 2.11 25.39 -7.95
CA ILE A 11 3.34 24.59 -7.94
C ILE A 11 3.56 23.90 -9.28
N VAL A 12 2.52 23.26 -9.84
CA VAL A 12 2.62 22.54 -11.12
C VAL A 12 2.96 23.47 -12.27
N SER A 13 2.35 24.67 -12.32
CA SER A 13 2.68 25.68 -13.34
C SER A 13 4.10 26.21 -13.18
N GLU A 14 4.54 26.49 -11.94
CA GLU A 14 5.91 26.87 -11.65
C GLU A 14 6.89 25.78 -12.10
N LEU A 15 6.63 24.51 -11.79
CA LEU A 15 7.47 23.38 -12.20
C LEU A 15 7.50 23.16 -13.72
N ALA A 16 6.36 23.29 -14.41
CA ALA A 16 6.26 23.17 -15.86
C ALA A 16 7.12 24.22 -16.60
N SER A 17 7.34 25.38 -15.97
CA SER A 17 8.20 26.44 -16.49
C SER A 17 9.71 26.11 -16.46
N ARG A 18 10.12 24.97 -15.87
CA ARG A 18 11.52 24.59 -15.60
C ARG A 18 12.25 25.66 -14.80
N PRO A 19 11.85 25.86 -13.53
CA PRO A 19 12.54 26.82 -12.69
C PRO A 19 13.95 26.28 -12.39
N GLN A 20 14.86 27.13 -11.92
CA GLN A 20 16.22 26.68 -11.57
C GLN A 20 16.19 25.59 -10.47
N HIS A 21 17.23 24.75 -10.41
CA HIS A 21 17.25 23.54 -9.57
C HIS A 21 16.82 23.75 -8.11
N GLU A 22 17.25 24.85 -7.46
CA GLU A 22 16.87 25.18 -6.08
C GLU A 22 15.36 25.33 -5.90
N LYS A 23 14.72 25.95 -6.88
CA LYS A 23 13.28 26.19 -6.84
C LYS A 23 12.52 24.90 -7.15
N VAL A 24 13.00 24.06 -8.07
CA VAL A 24 12.47 22.70 -8.30
C VAL A 24 12.52 21.89 -6.99
N ARG A 25 13.68 21.87 -6.33
CA ARG A 25 13.88 21.19 -5.04
C ARG A 25 12.87 21.63 -3.99
N ALA A 26 12.70 22.94 -3.81
CA ALA A 26 11.76 23.50 -2.84
C ALA A 26 10.29 23.15 -3.14
N LEU A 27 9.89 23.21 -4.41
CA LEU A 27 8.53 22.90 -4.84
C LEU A 27 8.21 21.40 -4.74
N VAL A 28 9.14 20.53 -5.16
CA VAL A 28 8.99 19.08 -5.01
C VAL A 28 8.94 18.70 -3.52
N TYR A 29 9.74 19.32 -2.66
CA TYR A 29 9.62 19.13 -1.22
C TYR A 29 8.23 19.48 -0.69
N GLU A 30 7.68 20.62 -1.13
CA GLU A 30 6.33 21.04 -0.74
C GLU A 30 5.28 19.99 -1.16
N LEU A 31 5.41 19.42 -2.36
CA LEU A 31 4.55 18.32 -2.82
C LEU A 31 4.70 17.06 -1.97
N LEU A 32 5.93 16.68 -1.61
CA LEU A 32 6.18 15.48 -0.81
C LEU A 32 5.65 15.63 0.64
N VAL A 33 5.91 16.76 1.30
CA VAL A 33 5.52 16.97 2.70
C VAL A 33 4.05 17.39 2.82
N ASN A 34 3.62 18.40 2.08
CA ASN A 34 2.26 18.94 2.22
C ASN A 34 1.24 18.23 1.35
N GLY A 35 1.68 17.67 0.21
CA GLY A 35 0.81 16.94 -0.73
C GLY A 35 0.71 15.45 -0.42
N LEU A 36 1.83 14.76 -0.13
CA LEU A 36 1.86 13.33 0.20
C LEU A 36 1.90 13.04 1.70
N GLY A 37 2.10 14.05 2.55
CA GLY A 37 2.13 13.88 4.00
C GLY A 37 3.40 13.22 4.53
N ALA A 38 4.49 13.21 3.74
CA ALA A 38 5.78 12.72 4.22
C ALA A 38 6.23 13.54 5.44
N LYS A 39 6.77 12.90 6.48
CA LYS A 39 7.32 13.65 7.61
C LYS A 39 8.58 14.36 7.15
N SER A 40 8.78 15.61 7.58
CA SER A 40 10.02 16.34 7.26
C SER A 40 11.27 15.63 7.78
N THR A 41 11.16 14.79 8.81
CA THR A 41 12.24 13.95 9.35
C THR A 41 12.58 12.73 8.50
N GLU A 42 11.72 12.36 7.54
CA GLU A 42 11.94 11.26 6.60
C GLU A 42 12.63 11.73 5.30
N LEU A 43 12.72 13.06 5.11
CA LEU A 43 13.42 13.71 4.01
C LEU A 43 14.82 14.14 4.45
N ASP A 44 15.83 13.52 3.86
CA ASP A 44 17.23 13.84 4.11
C ASP A 44 17.80 14.66 2.94
N PHE A 45 18.21 15.89 3.20
CA PHE A 45 18.70 16.84 2.19
C PHE A 45 20.21 16.95 2.21
N GLU A 46 20.79 17.10 1.02
CA GLU A 46 22.24 17.30 0.84
C GLU A 46 23.09 16.27 1.59
N ARG A 47 22.59 15.03 1.65
CA ARG A 47 23.25 13.94 2.33
C ARG A 47 24.57 13.70 1.62
N ARG A 48 25.67 13.97 2.31
CA ARG A 48 27.00 13.67 1.80
C ARG A 48 27.13 12.16 1.71
N VAL A 49 27.67 11.69 0.59
CA VAL A 49 28.09 10.30 0.42
C VAL A 49 29.61 10.33 0.26
N PRO A 50 30.36 10.29 1.38
CA PRO A 50 31.81 10.46 1.38
C PRO A 50 32.54 9.47 0.46
N GLU A 51 32.00 8.26 0.33
CA GLU A 51 32.58 7.15 -0.44
C GLU A 51 32.64 7.45 -1.95
N VAL A 52 31.72 8.28 -2.46
CA VAL A 52 31.65 8.68 -3.89
C VAL A 52 31.89 10.18 -4.10
N HIS A 53 32.39 10.88 -3.08
CA HIS A 53 32.74 12.32 -3.14
C HIS A 53 31.60 13.19 -3.70
N GLY A 54 30.36 12.83 -3.38
CA GLY A 54 29.15 13.43 -3.93
C GLY A 54 28.12 13.81 -2.86
N ARG A 55 27.04 14.45 -3.31
CA ARG A 55 25.89 14.81 -2.49
C ARG A 55 24.63 14.38 -3.20
N ILE A 56 23.77 13.70 -2.45
CA ILE A 56 22.40 13.40 -2.87
C ILE A 56 21.57 14.64 -2.57
N ASP A 57 20.84 15.15 -3.57
CA ASP A 57 20.08 16.38 -3.39
C ASP A 57 18.91 16.20 -2.42
N ALA A 58 18.13 15.12 -2.59
CA ALA A 58 17.16 14.68 -1.59
C ALA A 58 16.96 13.16 -1.58
N LEU A 59 16.66 12.63 -0.41
CA LEU A 59 16.28 11.24 -0.19
C LEU A 59 14.98 11.19 0.60
N LEU A 60 13.98 10.48 0.07
CA LEU A 60 12.74 10.18 0.79
C LEU A 60 12.49 8.67 0.71
N GLY A 61 12.49 7.99 1.87
CA GLY A 61 12.41 6.53 1.91
C GLY A 61 13.60 5.90 1.17
N ARG A 62 13.33 5.18 0.08
CA ARG A 62 14.38 4.67 -0.82
C ARG A 62 14.35 5.29 -2.22
N THR A 63 13.69 6.44 -2.35
CA THR A 63 13.69 7.24 -3.58
C THR A 63 14.69 8.36 -3.44
N LEU A 64 15.69 8.33 -4.31
CA LEU A 64 16.70 9.35 -4.46
C LEU A 64 16.26 10.36 -5.52
N PHE A 65 16.34 11.65 -5.23
CA PHE A 65 16.06 12.71 -6.18
C PHE A 65 17.35 13.44 -6.55
N GLU A 66 17.57 13.58 -7.85
CA GLU A 66 18.62 14.41 -8.46
C GLU A 66 17.94 15.58 -9.19
N PHE A 67 18.14 16.80 -8.69
CA PHE A 67 17.49 17.99 -9.24
C PHE A 67 18.40 18.70 -10.23
N LYS A 68 17.92 18.93 -11.45
CA LYS A 68 18.62 19.67 -12.52
C LYS A 68 17.94 20.98 -12.82
N SER A 69 18.68 21.89 -13.46
CA SER A 69 18.09 23.14 -13.96
C SER A 69 17.45 22.93 -15.32
N ASP A 70 18.05 22.08 -16.17
CA ASP A 70 17.48 21.68 -17.46
C ASP A 70 17.90 20.24 -17.80
N LEU A 71 16.99 19.29 -17.62
CA LEU A 71 17.26 17.88 -17.89
C LEU A 71 17.63 17.63 -19.35
N ARG A 72 17.16 18.45 -20.29
CA ARG A 72 17.47 18.26 -21.72
C ARG A 72 18.97 18.39 -22.02
N ARG A 73 19.71 19.05 -21.13
CA ARG A 73 21.16 19.26 -21.22
C ARG A 73 21.93 18.45 -20.19
N GLU A 74 21.32 18.22 -19.03
CA GLU A 74 21.97 17.64 -17.85
C GLU A 74 21.58 16.18 -17.59
N GLN A 75 20.81 15.53 -18.49
CA GLN A 75 20.41 14.13 -18.33
C GLN A 75 21.62 13.20 -18.20
N ASN A 76 22.63 13.36 -19.05
CA ASN A 76 23.83 12.51 -19.00
C ASN A 76 24.57 12.66 -17.65
N ASP A 77 24.64 13.87 -17.10
CA ASP A 77 25.25 14.11 -15.78
C ASP A 77 24.48 13.39 -14.65
N ALA A 78 23.14 13.32 -14.75
CA ALA A 78 22.34 12.54 -13.82
C ALA A 78 22.56 11.03 -14.00
N GLU A 79 22.59 10.54 -15.25
CA GLU A 79 22.83 9.13 -15.57
C GLU A 79 24.24 8.65 -15.18
N ASP A 80 25.23 9.56 -15.17
CA ASP A 80 26.60 9.26 -14.72
C ASP A 80 26.69 9.17 -13.19
N LYS A 81 25.90 9.96 -12.44
CA LYS A 81 25.95 10.02 -10.96
C LYS A 81 25.07 8.99 -10.26
N LEU A 82 23.87 8.75 -10.79
CA LEU A 82 22.87 7.88 -10.15
C LEU A 82 23.38 6.44 -9.89
N PRO A 83 24.13 5.77 -10.79
CA PRO A 83 24.61 4.41 -10.55
C PRO A 83 25.45 4.28 -9.29
N ASP A 84 26.33 5.25 -9.03
CA ASP A 84 27.22 5.28 -7.87
C ASP A 84 26.41 5.49 -6.58
N TYR A 85 25.48 6.44 -6.59
CA TYR A 85 24.61 6.68 -5.43
C TYR A 85 23.70 5.50 -5.12
N LEU A 86 23.06 4.91 -6.13
CA LEU A 86 22.18 3.75 -5.96
C LEU A 86 22.98 2.54 -5.46
N SER A 87 24.09 2.20 -6.12
CA SER A 87 24.96 1.07 -5.73
C SER A 87 25.42 1.17 -4.28
N GLN A 88 25.81 2.37 -3.85
CA GLN A 88 26.31 2.59 -2.49
C GLN A 88 25.20 2.41 -1.45
N ARG A 89 24.02 2.99 -1.68
CA ARG A 89 22.87 2.87 -0.77
C ARG A 89 22.37 1.44 -0.68
N GLU A 90 22.35 0.73 -1.80
CA GLU A 90 21.99 -0.68 -1.84
C GLU A 90 22.99 -1.55 -1.07
N LYS A 91 24.30 -1.27 -1.16
CA LYS A 91 25.31 -1.96 -0.35
C LYS A 91 25.18 -1.68 1.15
N GLU A 92 24.97 -0.43 1.54
CA GLU A 92 24.86 -0.01 2.94
C GLU A 92 23.62 -0.58 3.63
N THR A 93 22.49 -0.53 2.95
CA THR A 93 21.18 -0.85 3.54
C THR A 93 20.65 -2.22 3.14
N LYS A 94 21.36 -2.92 2.23
CA LYS A 94 20.95 -4.21 1.64
C LYS A 94 19.54 -4.18 1.05
N SER A 95 19.13 -3.01 0.57
CA SER A 95 17.77 -2.70 0.15
C SER A 95 17.82 -1.99 -1.19
N HIS A 96 16.87 -2.25 -2.07
CA HIS A 96 16.83 -1.68 -3.42
C HIS A 96 16.38 -0.21 -3.42
N PHE A 97 16.95 0.64 -4.31
CA PHE A 97 16.63 2.07 -4.42
C PHE A 97 16.20 2.47 -5.84
N VAL A 98 15.42 3.55 -5.91
CA VAL A 98 15.03 4.18 -7.19
C VAL A 98 15.60 5.58 -7.25
N GLY A 99 16.19 5.95 -8.39
CA GLY A 99 16.63 7.30 -8.67
C GLY A 99 15.60 8.05 -9.51
N ILE A 100 15.36 9.32 -9.22
CA ILE A 100 14.51 10.19 -10.03
C ILE A 100 15.32 11.43 -10.37
N ALA A 101 15.64 11.61 -11.65
CA ALA A 101 16.19 12.87 -12.13
C ALA A 101 15.03 13.79 -12.57
N THR A 102 15.05 15.06 -12.17
CA THR A 102 13.97 16.00 -12.52
C THR A 102 14.44 17.45 -12.68
N ASP A 103 13.84 18.16 -13.64
CA ASP A 103 13.91 19.62 -13.81
C ASP A 103 12.59 20.31 -13.47
N GLY A 104 11.67 19.58 -12.82
CA GLY A 104 10.33 20.01 -12.49
C GLY A 104 9.31 19.84 -13.61
N ALA A 105 9.70 20.04 -14.87
CA ALA A 105 8.81 19.80 -16.01
C ALA A 105 8.84 18.32 -16.45
N THR A 106 9.98 17.67 -16.28
CA THR A 106 10.23 16.29 -16.68
C THR A 106 10.73 15.52 -15.47
N PHE A 107 10.16 14.34 -15.22
CA PHE A 107 10.66 13.41 -14.21
C PHE A 107 11.05 12.09 -14.90
N ILE A 108 12.29 11.67 -14.68
CA ILE A 108 12.85 10.46 -15.27
C ILE A 108 13.21 9.47 -14.15
N PRO A 109 12.42 8.41 -13.96
CA PRO A 109 12.73 7.33 -13.03
C PRO A 109 13.81 6.38 -13.58
N TYR A 110 14.73 6.00 -12.70
CA TYR A 110 15.86 5.09 -12.96
C TYR A 110 15.99 4.03 -11.87
N GLU A 111 16.48 2.88 -12.28
CA GLU A 111 16.78 1.75 -11.40
C GLU A 111 18.10 1.10 -11.79
N LEU A 112 18.81 0.54 -10.83
CA LEU A 112 20.06 -0.16 -11.09
C LEU A 112 19.81 -1.67 -11.17
N ARG A 113 19.82 -2.24 -12.38
CA ARG A 113 19.68 -3.69 -12.59
C ARG A 113 20.98 -4.29 -13.11
N SER A 114 21.54 -5.25 -12.38
CA SER A 114 22.79 -5.94 -12.75
C SER A 114 23.95 -4.97 -13.06
N GLY A 115 24.04 -3.86 -12.32
CA GLY A 115 25.06 -2.82 -12.50
C GLY A 115 24.84 -1.90 -13.72
N LYS A 116 23.67 -1.95 -14.37
CA LYS A 116 23.29 -1.03 -15.43
C LYS A 116 22.08 -0.20 -15.00
N LEU A 117 22.12 1.08 -15.31
CA LEU A 117 21.01 1.97 -15.07
C LEU A 117 19.95 1.75 -16.14
N GLU A 118 18.77 1.29 -15.73
CA GLU A 118 17.59 1.16 -16.59
C GLU A 118 16.64 2.32 -16.35
N ARG A 119 16.09 2.85 -17.44
CA ARG A 119 15.18 3.99 -17.43
C ARG A 119 13.74 3.53 -17.61
N PHE A 120 12.84 4.10 -16.82
CA PHE A 120 11.41 3.86 -16.91
C PHE A 120 10.66 4.96 -17.66
N GLU A 121 9.33 4.83 -17.72
CA GLU A 121 8.46 5.78 -18.40
C GLU A 121 8.63 7.19 -17.83
N ILE A 122 8.87 8.16 -18.72
CA ILE A 122 9.03 9.57 -18.35
C ILE A 122 7.68 10.15 -17.99
N PHE A 123 7.64 10.90 -16.90
CA PHE A 123 6.50 11.74 -16.57
C PHE A 123 6.74 13.20 -16.99
N GLN A 124 5.75 13.79 -17.65
CA GLN A 124 5.74 15.21 -18.04
C GLN A 124 4.69 15.93 -17.20
N THR A 125 5.12 16.99 -16.52
CA THR A 125 4.21 17.85 -15.76
C THR A 125 3.25 18.57 -16.70
N SER A 126 1.96 18.53 -16.37
CA SER A 126 0.89 19.13 -17.18
C SER A 126 0.06 20.10 -16.35
N GLU A 127 -0.01 21.36 -16.77
CA GLU A 127 -0.82 22.40 -16.09
C GLU A 127 -2.31 22.05 -16.09
N ASP A 128 -2.78 21.37 -17.13
CA ASP A 128 -4.17 20.92 -17.25
C ASP A 128 -4.56 19.84 -16.23
N LYS A 129 -3.56 19.11 -15.71
CA LYS A 129 -3.75 17.94 -14.84
C LYS A 129 -2.75 17.95 -13.67
N PRO A 130 -2.88 18.92 -12.75
CA PRO A 130 -1.91 19.11 -11.67
C PRO A 130 -1.90 17.97 -10.65
N ARG A 131 -3.00 17.21 -10.54
CA ARG A 131 -3.09 16.05 -9.64
C ARG A 131 -2.27 14.85 -10.15
N ASP A 132 -2.10 14.71 -11.46
CA ASP A 132 -1.36 13.59 -12.05
C ASP A 132 0.09 13.59 -11.55
N LEU A 133 0.71 14.76 -11.33
CA LEU A 133 2.06 14.85 -10.76
C LEU A 133 2.09 14.31 -9.33
N LEU A 134 1.10 14.66 -8.51
CA LEU A 134 1.04 14.20 -7.13
C LEU A 134 0.80 12.69 -7.06
N GLU A 135 -0.08 12.16 -7.91
CA GLU A 135 -0.34 10.73 -8.04
C GLU A 135 0.90 9.97 -8.55
N TRP A 136 1.59 10.52 -9.54
CA TRP A 136 2.83 9.96 -10.06
C TRP A 136 3.94 9.96 -9.02
N LEU A 137 4.16 11.07 -8.30
CA LEU A 137 5.13 11.15 -7.20
C LEU A 137 4.77 10.18 -6.07
N SER A 138 3.49 10.04 -5.75
CA SER A 138 3.01 9.05 -4.79
C SER A 138 3.39 7.63 -5.21
N ALA A 139 3.16 7.28 -6.48
CA ALA A 139 3.55 5.98 -7.03
C ALA A 139 5.08 5.82 -7.09
N ALA A 140 5.83 6.81 -7.53
CA ALA A 140 7.28 6.77 -7.69
C ALA A 140 8.03 6.70 -6.35
N VAL A 141 7.50 7.35 -5.30
CA VAL A 141 7.97 7.22 -3.92
C VAL A 141 7.50 5.90 -3.30
N ALA A 142 6.33 5.38 -3.70
CA ALA A 142 5.85 4.07 -3.26
C ALA A 142 6.64 2.89 -3.86
N ILE A 143 7.16 3.00 -5.09
CA ILE A 143 8.00 1.97 -5.73
C ILE A 143 9.28 1.69 -4.90
N SER A 144 9.70 2.62 -4.05
CA SER A 144 10.90 2.47 -3.23
C SER A 144 10.63 2.06 -1.78
N ALA A 145 9.38 1.94 -1.37
CA ALA A 145 9.05 1.46 -0.03
C ALA A 145 8.87 -0.06 -0.07
N ASP A 146 9.90 -0.86 0.27
CA ASP A 146 9.66 -2.20 0.81
C ASP A 146 9.41 -2.06 2.32
N LEU A 147 8.18 -1.83 2.70
CA LEU A 147 7.82 -1.94 4.10
C LEU A 147 7.88 -3.42 4.51
N GLU A 148 8.57 -3.71 5.61
CA GLU A 148 8.46 -5.02 6.24
C GLU A 148 6.99 -5.25 6.60
N PRO A 149 6.43 -6.44 6.32
CA PRO A 149 5.08 -6.84 6.69
C PRO A 149 5.01 -7.15 8.20
N ASP A 150 5.41 -6.19 9.02
CA ASP A 150 5.32 -6.27 10.48
C ASP A 150 3.98 -5.67 10.94
N PRO A 151 3.24 -6.32 11.87
CA PRO A 151 1.96 -5.82 12.36
C PRO A 151 1.99 -4.38 12.90
N GLU A 152 3.06 -3.95 13.56
CA GLU A 152 3.17 -2.58 14.09
C GLU A 152 3.38 -1.57 12.96
N ILE A 153 4.20 -1.91 11.95
CA ILE A 153 4.40 -1.08 10.76
C ILE A 153 3.09 -0.98 9.98
N VAL A 154 2.41 -2.10 9.73
CA VAL A 154 1.12 -2.12 9.04
C VAL A 154 0.09 -1.25 9.78
N ALA A 155 -0.03 -1.38 11.11
CA ALA A 155 -0.92 -0.56 11.91
C ALA A 155 -0.56 0.93 11.89
N ARG A 156 0.73 1.27 11.84
CA ARG A 156 1.19 2.66 11.75
C ARG A 156 0.87 3.30 10.40
N GLU A 157 1.08 2.56 9.31
CA GLU A 157 0.94 3.08 7.94
C GLU A 157 -0.51 3.03 7.44
N LEU A 158 -1.30 2.04 7.86
CA LEU A 158 -2.66 1.77 7.36
C LEU A 158 -3.73 1.75 8.46
N GLY A 159 -3.37 1.74 9.74
CA GLY A 159 -4.33 1.64 10.84
C GLY A 159 -5.10 2.93 11.15
N ARG A 160 -5.95 2.91 12.18
CA ARG A 160 -6.89 4.01 12.53
C ARG A 160 -6.21 5.35 12.82
N SER A 161 -4.98 5.33 13.32
CA SER A 161 -4.22 6.54 13.63
C SER A 161 -3.34 7.01 12.46
N SER A 162 -3.34 6.28 11.35
CA SER A 162 -2.54 6.60 10.16
C SER A 162 -3.13 7.78 9.38
N LEU A 163 -2.26 8.51 8.69
CA LEU A 163 -2.70 9.53 7.75
C LEU A 163 -3.47 8.92 6.57
N ALA A 164 -3.07 7.73 6.11
CA ALA A 164 -3.72 7.02 5.02
C ALA A 164 -5.20 6.75 5.33
N TRP A 165 -5.51 6.26 6.53
CA TRP A 165 -6.89 6.08 6.97
C TRP A 165 -7.62 7.42 7.14
N GLY A 166 -6.98 8.43 7.73
CA GLY A 166 -7.58 9.75 7.92
C GLY A 166 -8.07 10.38 6.61
N LEU A 167 -7.24 10.32 5.56
CA LEU A 167 -7.57 10.80 4.22
C LEU A 167 -8.64 9.92 3.55
N ALA A 168 -8.44 8.60 3.56
CA ALA A 168 -9.40 7.66 2.96
C ALA A 168 -10.79 7.78 3.59
N LYS A 169 -10.89 7.94 4.91
CA LYS A 169 -12.17 8.11 5.62
C LYS A 169 -12.90 9.37 5.16
N GLN A 170 -12.21 10.50 5.02
CA GLN A 170 -12.83 11.74 4.57
C GLN A 170 -13.37 11.60 3.14
N GLU A 171 -12.62 10.96 2.25
CA GLU A 171 -13.07 10.69 0.89
C GLU A 171 -14.22 9.68 0.85
N LEU A 172 -14.19 8.61 1.64
CA LEU A 172 -15.29 7.65 1.77
C LEU A 172 -16.59 8.34 2.19
N ILE A 173 -16.53 9.26 3.16
CA ILE A 173 -17.69 10.06 3.56
C ILE A 173 -18.17 10.94 2.40
N SER A 174 -17.26 11.58 1.65
CA SER A 174 -17.63 12.40 0.49
C SER A 174 -18.29 11.57 -0.61
N ILE A 175 -17.78 10.37 -0.89
CA ILE A 175 -18.30 9.46 -1.92
C ILE A 175 -19.65 8.90 -1.45
N TRP A 176 -19.77 8.52 -0.18
CA TRP A 176 -21.05 8.10 0.40
C TRP A 176 -22.12 9.20 0.30
N THR A 177 -21.75 10.45 0.51
CA THR A 177 -22.66 11.59 0.32
C THR A 177 -23.12 11.72 -1.15
N GLU A 178 -22.25 11.37 -2.10
CA GLU A 178 -22.51 11.44 -3.54
C GLU A 178 -23.42 10.30 -4.03
N ILE A 179 -23.11 9.06 -3.68
CA ILE A 179 -23.74 7.85 -4.27
C ILE A 179 -24.48 6.97 -3.26
N GLY A 180 -24.46 7.30 -1.97
CA GLY A 180 -25.04 6.47 -0.90
C GLY A 180 -26.56 6.34 -0.93
N GLN A 181 -27.26 7.11 -1.78
CA GLN A 181 -28.70 6.97 -2.03
C GLN A 181 -29.01 6.17 -3.31
N HIS A 182 -28.01 5.79 -4.09
CA HIS A 182 -28.22 4.95 -5.27
C HIS A 182 -28.76 3.58 -4.84
N PRO A 183 -29.79 3.01 -5.52
CA PRO A 183 -30.45 1.78 -5.11
C PRO A 183 -29.49 0.61 -4.86
N ASP A 184 -28.52 0.39 -5.76
CA ASP A 184 -27.57 -0.72 -5.65
C ASP A 184 -26.59 -0.54 -4.48
N VAL A 185 -26.15 0.71 -4.23
CA VAL A 185 -25.26 1.05 -3.11
C VAL A 185 -25.99 0.90 -1.78
N ARG A 186 -27.24 1.36 -1.72
CA ARG A 186 -28.15 1.16 -0.58
C ARG A 186 -28.36 -0.32 -0.27
N LEU A 187 -28.66 -1.12 -1.29
CA LEU A 187 -28.86 -2.54 -1.14
C LEU A 187 -27.62 -3.23 -0.55
N LYS A 188 -26.42 -2.92 -1.07
CA LYS A 188 -25.16 -3.46 -0.53
C LYS A 188 -24.95 -3.09 0.93
N ARG A 189 -25.21 -1.83 1.29
CA ARG A 189 -25.12 -1.33 2.67
C ARG A 189 -26.14 -2.00 3.61
N ASP A 190 -27.36 -2.21 3.14
CA ASP A 190 -28.44 -2.83 3.93
C ASP A 190 -28.16 -4.31 4.16
N LEU A 191 -27.70 -5.04 3.14
CA LEU A 191 -27.29 -6.44 3.26
C LEU A 191 -26.12 -6.60 4.24
N TRP A 192 -25.10 -5.75 4.11
CA TRP A 192 -24.00 -5.70 5.06
C TRP A 192 -24.50 -5.41 6.49
N SER A 193 -25.38 -4.41 6.67
CA SER A 193 -25.96 -4.07 7.98
C SER A 193 -26.67 -5.25 8.62
N GLN A 194 -27.49 -5.96 7.85
CA GLN A 194 -28.24 -7.12 8.33
C GLN A 194 -27.32 -8.24 8.83
N LEU A 195 -26.22 -8.51 8.11
CA LEU A 195 -25.24 -9.52 8.52
C LEU A 195 -24.50 -9.08 9.78
N ILE A 196 -24.03 -7.82 9.81
CA ILE A 196 -23.34 -7.25 10.96
C ILE A 196 -24.25 -7.26 12.20
N ARG A 197 -25.52 -6.86 12.11
CA ARG A 197 -26.44 -6.92 13.26
C ARG A 197 -26.61 -8.32 13.83
N ARG A 198 -26.59 -9.36 12.99
CA ARG A 198 -26.65 -10.75 13.45
C ARG A 198 -25.40 -11.16 14.22
N VAL A 199 -24.24 -10.65 13.81
CA VAL A 199 -22.94 -10.96 14.44
C VAL A 199 -22.74 -10.12 15.72
N TYR A 200 -23.05 -8.83 15.69
CA TYR A 200 -22.79 -7.88 16.78
C TYR A 200 -23.92 -7.82 17.83
N GLY A 201 -25.10 -8.36 17.53
CA GLY A 201 -26.25 -8.35 18.44
C GLY A 201 -26.88 -6.97 18.74
N ALA A 202 -26.29 -5.87 18.23
CA ALA A 202 -26.77 -4.51 18.39
C ALA A 202 -26.40 -3.61 17.21
N ALA A 203 -27.08 -2.47 17.09
CA ALA A 203 -26.74 -1.43 16.12
C ALA A 203 -25.54 -0.61 16.65
N VAL A 204 -24.35 -0.86 16.09
CA VAL A 204 -23.15 -0.04 16.29
C VAL A 204 -23.24 1.21 15.38
N ASN A 205 -22.34 2.19 15.47
CA ASN A 205 -22.22 3.27 14.47
C ASN A 205 -21.92 2.69 13.07
N GLU A 206 -22.98 2.28 12.38
CA GLU A 206 -22.91 1.38 11.24
C GLU A 206 -22.20 2.01 10.04
N ASP A 207 -22.31 3.32 9.83
CA ASP A 207 -21.67 3.99 8.69
C ASP A 207 -20.15 4.06 8.86
N SER A 208 -19.66 4.42 10.06
CA SER A 208 -18.22 4.43 10.32
C SER A 208 -17.62 3.03 10.15
N LEU A 209 -18.32 2.01 10.65
CA LEU A 209 -17.88 0.62 10.55
C LEU A 209 -17.93 0.11 9.10
N PHE A 210 -18.94 0.52 8.32
CA PHE A 210 -19.01 0.20 6.89
C PHE A 210 -17.81 0.76 6.11
N PHE A 211 -17.40 2.00 6.42
CA PHE A 211 -16.21 2.61 5.82
C PHE A 211 -14.92 1.91 6.25
N GLN A 212 -14.79 1.52 7.52
CA GLN A 212 -13.66 0.75 8.02
C GLN A 212 -13.54 -0.61 7.28
N HIS A 213 -14.65 -1.32 7.12
CA HIS A 213 -14.66 -2.59 6.39
C HIS A 213 -14.44 -2.40 4.88
N THR A 214 -14.94 -1.32 4.27
CA THR A 214 -14.64 -1.00 2.86
C THR A 214 -13.14 -0.82 2.66
N TYR A 215 -12.49 -0.02 3.51
CA TYR A 215 -11.06 0.24 3.47
C TYR A 215 -10.23 -1.03 3.71
N LEU A 216 -10.59 -1.80 4.74
CA LEU A 216 -9.94 -3.07 5.07
C LEU A 216 -10.07 -4.09 3.93
N SER A 217 -11.25 -4.22 3.31
CA SER A 217 -11.46 -5.15 2.19
C SER A 217 -10.54 -4.81 1.02
N ILE A 218 -10.41 -3.53 0.65
CA ILE A 218 -9.48 -3.10 -0.41
C ILE A 218 -8.03 -3.49 -0.09
N ILE A 219 -7.59 -3.26 1.16
CA ILE A 219 -6.24 -3.64 1.59
C ILE A 219 -6.05 -5.15 1.54
N ALA A 220 -6.96 -5.92 2.12
CA ALA A 220 -6.89 -7.37 2.16
C ALA A 220 -6.84 -7.98 0.76
N LYS A 221 -7.69 -7.53 -0.16
CA LYS A 221 -7.68 -7.95 -1.57
C LYS A 221 -6.38 -7.59 -2.27
N THR A 222 -5.82 -6.41 -1.99
CA THR A 222 -4.52 -5.99 -2.54
C THR A 222 -3.39 -6.87 -2.03
N MET A 223 -3.35 -7.13 -0.72
CA MET A 223 -2.34 -7.98 -0.11
C MET A 223 -2.43 -9.41 -0.66
N ALA A 224 -3.66 -9.94 -0.79
CA ALA A 224 -3.93 -11.23 -1.41
C ALA A 224 -3.39 -11.32 -2.85
N ALA A 225 -3.66 -10.31 -3.69
CA ALA A 225 -3.16 -10.26 -5.06
C ALA A 225 -1.63 -10.31 -5.11
N LYS A 226 -0.98 -9.55 -4.22
CA LYS A 226 0.49 -9.51 -4.10
C LYS A 226 1.08 -10.85 -3.64
N VAL A 227 0.54 -11.45 -2.58
CA VAL A 227 1.00 -12.75 -2.06
C VAL A 227 0.91 -13.84 -3.12
N LEU A 228 -0.17 -13.84 -3.91
CA LEU A 228 -0.43 -14.86 -4.92
C LEU A 228 0.19 -14.53 -6.29
N GLY A 229 0.91 -13.40 -6.42
CA GLY A 229 1.49 -12.97 -7.68
C GLY A 229 0.46 -12.70 -8.78
N VAL A 230 -0.78 -12.39 -8.42
CA VAL A 230 -1.86 -12.11 -9.37
C VAL A 230 -1.76 -10.64 -9.78
N PRO A 231 -1.52 -10.33 -11.07
CA PRO A 231 -1.37 -8.95 -11.52
C PRO A 231 -2.74 -8.25 -11.55
N VAL A 232 -2.92 -7.28 -10.67
CA VAL A 232 -4.16 -6.49 -10.58
C VAL A 232 -3.81 -5.00 -10.66
N ASN A 233 -4.01 -4.42 -11.83
CA ASN A 233 -3.71 -3.00 -12.10
C ASN A 233 -4.97 -2.13 -12.11
N ASP A 234 -6.14 -2.74 -12.31
CA ASP A 234 -7.42 -2.03 -12.36
C ASP A 234 -8.23 -2.25 -11.07
N PRO A 235 -8.76 -1.17 -10.45
CA PRO A 235 -9.62 -1.27 -9.27
C PRO A 235 -10.84 -2.18 -9.43
N ALA A 236 -11.46 -2.28 -10.62
CA ALA A 236 -12.61 -3.14 -10.81
C ALA A 236 -12.20 -4.62 -10.84
N ASP A 237 -11.07 -4.94 -11.48
CA ASP A 237 -10.47 -6.28 -11.44
C ASP A 237 -10.12 -6.70 -9.99
N LEU A 238 -9.62 -5.75 -9.18
CA LEU A 238 -9.30 -5.99 -7.76
C LEU A 238 -10.54 -6.32 -6.92
N LEU A 239 -11.59 -5.52 -7.06
CA LEU A 239 -12.77 -5.65 -6.21
C LEU A 239 -13.68 -6.81 -6.64
N SER A 240 -13.74 -7.09 -7.94
CA SER A 240 -14.55 -8.20 -8.48
C SER A 240 -13.90 -9.57 -8.28
N GLY A 241 -12.57 -9.63 -8.13
CA GLY A 241 -11.85 -10.90 -8.05
C GLY A 241 -11.67 -11.62 -9.38
N LYS A 242 -12.03 -10.98 -10.50
CA LYS A 242 -11.95 -11.58 -11.84
C LYS A 242 -10.58 -12.20 -12.14
N ARG A 243 -9.49 -11.53 -11.79
CA ARG A 243 -8.12 -12.01 -12.01
C ARG A 243 -7.78 -13.24 -11.18
N PHE A 244 -8.36 -13.40 -9.99
CA PHE A 244 -8.16 -14.58 -9.15
C PHE A 244 -8.85 -15.79 -9.79
N LEU A 245 -10.09 -15.61 -10.26
CA LEU A 245 -10.82 -16.65 -10.99
C LEU A 245 -10.10 -17.07 -12.28
N GLU A 246 -9.58 -16.11 -13.04
CA GLU A 246 -8.76 -16.39 -14.23
C GLU A 246 -7.48 -17.17 -13.90
N ALA A 247 -6.92 -16.97 -12.71
CA ALA A 247 -5.79 -17.73 -12.18
C ALA A 247 -6.19 -19.09 -11.54
N GLY A 248 -7.47 -19.47 -11.59
CA GLY A 248 -7.99 -20.72 -11.02
C GLY A 248 -8.23 -20.69 -9.51
N ILE A 249 -8.20 -19.50 -8.89
CA ILE A 249 -8.38 -19.29 -7.45
C ILE A 249 -9.80 -18.78 -7.21
N GLY A 250 -10.69 -19.67 -6.77
CA GLY A 250 -12.07 -19.33 -6.36
C GLY A 250 -12.24 -19.20 -4.85
N GLY A 251 -13.27 -18.48 -4.40
CA GLY A 251 -13.66 -18.43 -2.99
C GLY A 251 -12.74 -17.62 -2.05
N MET A 252 -11.88 -16.75 -2.59
CA MET A 252 -10.93 -15.95 -1.82
C MET A 252 -11.16 -14.44 -1.98
N VAL A 253 -11.02 -13.93 -3.22
CA VAL A 253 -11.35 -12.55 -3.57
C VAL A 253 -12.48 -12.58 -4.58
N GLU A 254 -13.63 -12.05 -4.19
CA GLU A 254 -14.85 -12.02 -5.00
C GLU A 254 -15.52 -10.64 -4.85
N SER A 255 -16.47 -10.35 -5.75
CA SER A 255 -17.36 -9.20 -5.60
C SER A 255 -18.15 -9.33 -4.29
N ASP A 256 -18.13 -8.29 -3.48
CA ASP A 256 -18.78 -8.24 -2.16
C ASP A 256 -19.53 -6.91 -1.99
N PHE A 257 -19.91 -6.56 -0.75
CA PHE A 257 -20.61 -5.30 -0.47
C PHE A 257 -19.76 -4.05 -0.75
N PHE A 258 -18.43 -4.19 -0.76
CA PHE A 258 -17.45 -3.10 -0.76
C PHE A 258 -17.04 -2.63 -2.16
N ASP A 259 -17.47 -3.36 -3.19
CA ASP A 259 -17.36 -2.95 -4.60
C ASP A 259 -18.28 -1.77 -4.98
N TRP A 260 -19.11 -1.26 -4.04
CA TRP A 260 -19.95 -0.06 -4.23
C TRP A 260 -19.13 1.16 -4.66
N MET A 261 -17.84 1.18 -4.32
CA MET A 261 -16.85 2.17 -4.75
C MET A 261 -16.76 2.31 -6.27
N LEU A 262 -17.07 1.25 -7.03
CA LEU A 262 -17.02 1.27 -8.50
C LEU A 262 -18.13 2.14 -9.12
N ALA A 263 -19.16 2.51 -8.34
CA ALA A 263 -20.25 3.36 -8.82
C ALA A 263 -19.89 4.86 -8.88
N SER A 264 -18.69 5.27 -8.43
CA SER A 264 -18.19 6.64 -8.55
C SER A 264 -16.76 6.66 -9.07
N LYS A 265 -16.45 7.62 -9.95
CA LYS A 265 -15.06 7.85 -10.41
C LYS A 265 -14.11 8.15 -9.25
N LYS A 266 -14.57 8.95 -8.27
CA LYS A 266 -13.80 9.23 -7.04
C LYS A 266 -13.55 7.95 -6.25
N GLY A 267 -14.50 7.03 -6.25
CA GLY A 267 -14.36 5.73 -5.58
C GLY A 267 -13.30 4.86 -6.25
N ILE A 268 -13.31 4.77 -7.58
CA ILE A 268 -12.28 4.07 -8.35
C ILE A 268 -10.89 4.66 -8.06
N ASP A 269 -10.76 5.98 -8.03
CA ASP A 269 -9.48 6.64 -7.75
C ASP A 269 -9.00 6.40 -6.31
N LEU A 270 -9.92 6.41 -5.33
CA LEU A 270 -9.57 6.09 -3.95
C LEU A 270 -9.12 4.62 -3.80
N VAL A 271 -9.81 3.68 -4.44
CA VAL A 271 -9.42 2.26 -4.42
C VAL A 271 -8.01 2.10 -4.99
N ARG A 272 -7.69 2.78 -6.10
CA ARG A 272 -6.34 2.79 -6.68
C ARG A 272 -5.30 3.31 -5.68
N ARG A 273 -5.57 4.44 -5.02
CA ARG A 273 -4.64 5.01 -4.02
C ARG A 273 -4.44 4.09 -2.81
N ILE A 274 -5.51 3.47 -2.31
CA ILE A 274 -5.40 2.50 -1.19
C ILE A 274 -4.60 1.27 -1.62
N ALA A 275 -4.88 0.72 -2.80
CA ALA A 275 -4.16 -0.44 -3.33
C ALA A 275 -2.67 -0.12 -3.53
N LEU A 276 -2.33 1.07 -4.03
CA LEU A 276 -0.94 1.52 -4.14
C LEU A 276 -0.25 1.58 -2.76
N GLN A 277 -0.93 2.08 -1.72
CA GLN A 277 -0.38 2.14 -0.36
C GLN A 277 -0.21 0.75 0.26
N ALA A 278 -1.21 -0.12 0.14
CA ALA A 278 -1.14 -1.50 0.63
C ALA A 278 -0.12 -2.35 -0.14
N GLY A 279 0.11 -2.04 -1.42
CA GLY A 279 1.07 -2.72 -2.27
C GLY A 279 2.55 -2.45 -1.93
N ARG A 280 2.84 -1.57 -0.97
CA ARG A 280 4.20 -1.22 -0.49
C ARG A 280 4.80 -2.25 0.48
N PHE A 281 4.03 -3.24 0.92
CA PHE A 281 4.52 -4.25 1.86
C PHE A 281 5.17 -5.43 1.11
N ARG A 282 6.30 -5.93 1.62
CA ARG A 282 6.93 -7.17 1.12
C ARG A 282 6.14 -8.38 1.58
N LEU A 283 5.17 -8.79 0.77
CA LEU A 283 4.25 -9.85 1.17
C LEU A 283 4.71 -11.26 0.76
N GLU A 284 5.80 -11.36 0.00
CA GLU A 284 6.32 -12.61 -0.55
C GLU A 284 6.88 -13.58 0.52
N ASN A 285 7.09 -13.13 1.77
CA ASN A 285 7.65 -13.94 2.85
C ASN A 285 7.02 -13.65 4.24
N VAL A 286 5.77 -13.19 4.29
CA VAL A 286 5.11 -12.85 5.56
C VAL A 286 5.13 -14.03 6.53
N GLN A 287 5.76 -13.86 7.70
CA GLN A 287 5.87 -14.89 8.74
C GLN A 287 4.79 -14.77 9.82
N THR A 288 4.03 -13.67 9.83
CA THR A 288 3.09 -13.30 10.89
C THR A 288 1.78 -12.75 10.32
N ASP A 289 0.68 -12.91 11.04
CA ASP A 289 -0.63 -12.42 10.60
C ASP A 289 -0.72 -10.88 10.62
N VAL A 290 -0.36 -10.25 9.49
CA VAL A 290 -0.42 -8.80 9.28
C VAL A 290 -1.84 -8.25 9.21
N LEU A 291 -2.78 -9.06 8.70
CA LEU A 291 -4.18 -8.64 8.55
C LEU A 291 -4.86 -8.56 9.90
N LYS A 292 -4.55 -9.47 10.82
CA LYS A 292 -4.96 -9.36 12.23
C LYS A 292 -4.49 -8.03 12.83
N GLY A 293 -3.20 -7.69 12.71
CA GLY A 293 -2.66 -6.44 13.25
C GLY A 293 -3.37 -5.21 12.69
N LEU A 294 -3.62 -5.20 11.37
CA LEU A 294 -4.39 -4.15 10.72
C LEU A 294 -5.84 -4.08 11.25
N TYR A 295 -6.53 -5.22 11.33
CA TYR A 295 -7.90 -5.31 11.82
C TYR A 295 -8.03 -4.78 13.25
N GLU A 296 -7.16 -5.23 14.15
CA GLU A 296 -7.14 -4.78 15.55
C GLU A 296 -6.82 -3.29 15.70
N SER A 297 -6.04 -2.73 14.77
CA SER A 297 -5.74 -1.30 14.74
C SER A 297 -6.89 -0.46 14.19
N LEU A 298 -7.70 -1.00 13.27
CA LEU A 298 -8.80 -0.29 12.61
C LEU A 298 -10.09 -0.36 13.43
N ILE A 299 -10.38 -1.51 14.04
CA ILE A 299 -11.65 -1.79 14.73
C ILE A 299 -11.47 -1.67 16.25
N ASP A 300 -12.34 -0.89 16.89
CA ASP A 300 -12.20 -0.51 18.30
C ASP A 300 -12.24 -1.73 19.24
N PRO A 301 -11.43 -1.79 20.30
CA PRO A 301 -11.52 -2.85 21.31
C PRO A 301 -12.93 -3.05 21.89
N GLU A 302 -13.74 -2.00 22.07
CA GLU A 302 -15.12 -2.12 22.54
C GLU A 302 -15.99 -2.83 21.50
N GLN A 303 -15.79 -2.51 20.22
CA GLN A 303 -16.45 -3.19 19.10
C GLN A 303 -15.99 -4.66 18.98
N ARG A 304 -14.71 -4.96 19.25
CA ARG A 304 -14.15 -6.32 19.25
C ARG A 304 -14.57 -7.16 20.46
N HIS A 305 -14.73 -6.54 21.62
CA HIS A 305 -15.18 -7.23 22.84
C HIS A 305 -16.61 -7.73 22.70
N VAL A 306 -17.47 -6.95 22.02
CA VAL A 306 -18.84 -7.37 21.66
C VAL A 306 -18.84 -8.58 20.70
N LEU A 307 -17.78 -8.75 19.90
CA LEU A 307 -17.65 -9.84 18.93
C LEU A 307 -17.14 -11.16 19.55
N GLY A 308 -16.64 -11.14 20.79
CA GLY A 308 -15.90 -12.29 21.34
C GLY A 308 -14.62 -12.62 20.55
N GLU A 309 -14.16 -11.70 19.71
CA GLU A 309 -12.99 -11.83 18.83
C GLU A 309 -11.69 -11.68 19.64
N TYR A 310 -11.41 -12.69 20.46
CA TYR A 310 -10.09 -12.87 21.04
C TYR A 310 -9.25 -13.69 20.08
N TYR A 311 -8.29 -13.04 19.45
CA TYR A 311 -7.32 -13.76 18.65
C TYR A 311 -6.48 -14.68 19.53
N THR A 312 -6.34 -15.92 19.11
CA THR A 312 -5.43 -16.87 19.78
C THR A 312 -3.98 -16.41 19.55
N PRO A 313 -3.16 -16.27 20.61
CA PRO A 313 -1.73 -15.97 20.46
C PRO A 313 -1.01 -17.04 19.63
N ASP A 314 -0.06 -16.62 18.80
CA ASP A 314 0.59 -17.51 17.82
C ASP A 314 1.26 -18.73 18.46
N TRP A 315 2.01 -18.50 19.56
CA TRP A 315 2.65 -19.57 20.33
C TRP A 315 1.67 -20.60 20.90
N LEU A 316 0.44 -20.17 21.22
CA LEU A 316 -0.59 -21.06 21.79
C LEU A 316 -1.23 -21.89 20.67
N ALA A 317 -1.52 -21.26 19.53
CA ALA A 317 -2.02 -21.97 18.35
C ALA A 317 -1.02 -23.03 17.87
N GLU A 318 0.27 -22.67 17.78
CA GLU A 318 1.37 -23.61 17.46
C GLU A 318 1.41 -24.79 18.44
N ARG A 319 1.36 -24.50 19.74
CA ARG A 319 1.41 -25.53 20.79
C ARG A 319 0.22 -26.49 20.71
N ILE A 320 -0.99 -25.98 20.49
CA ILE A 320 -2.19 -26.81 20.37
C ILE A 320 -2.13 -27.66 19.09
N CYS A 321 -1.79 -27.06 17.95
CA CYS A 321 -1.68 -27.78 16.68
C CYS A 321 -0.63 -28.90 16.75
N SER A 322 0.54 -28.65 17.34
CA SER A 322 1.60 -29.66 17.47
C SER A 322 1.22 -30.85 18.36
N GLU A 323 0.36 -30.65 19.35
CA GLU A 323 -0.15 -31.73 20.22
C GLU A 323 -1.35 -32.46 19.58
N ALA A 324 -2.23 -31.75 18.85
CA ALA A 324 -3.46 -32.30 18.30
C ALA A 324 -3.30 -32.97 16.92
N ILE A 325 -2.26 -32.60 16.15
CA ILE A 325 -2.02 -33.08 14.79
C ILE A 325 -0.76 -33.95 14.79
N ASN A 326 -0.94 -35.26 14.96
CA ASN A 326 0.16 -36.23 15.06
C ASN A 326 0.49 -36.93 13.73
N ASN A 327 -0.43 -36.91 12.76
CA ASN A 327 -0.23 -37.46 11.42
C ASN A 327 -0.66 -36.45 10.33
N PRO A 328 0.10 -35.36 10.11
CA PRO A 328 -0.35 -34.24 9.28
C PRO A 328 -0.68 -34.61 7.82
N LEU A 329 -0.02 -35.64 7.26
CA LEU A 329 -0.21 -36.05 5.86
C LEU A 329 -1.57 -36.74 5.60
N GLU A 330 -2.16 -37.35 6.61
CA GLU A 330 -3.39 -38.14 6.48
C GLU A 330 -4.58 -37.56 7.26
N GLN A 331 -4.30 -36.69 8.24
CA GLN A 331 -5.31 -36.13 9.13
C GLN A 331 -6.02 -34.94 8.49
N ARG A 332 -7.35 -34.93 8.55
CA ARG A 332 -8.17 -33.76 8.20
C ARG A 332 -8.34 -32.86 9.42
N VAL A 333 -8.07 -31.57 9.26
CA VAL A 333 -8.20 -30.56 10.31
C VAL A 333 -9.35 -29.62 9.96
N LEU A 334 -10.21 -29.33 10.93
CA LEU A 334 -11.31 -28.37 10.81
C LEU A 334 -11.27 -27.41 12.00
N ASP A 335 -11.19 -26.12 11.70
CA ASP A 335 -11.46 -25.05 12.66
C ASP A 335 -12.73 -24.30 12.21
N PRO A 336 -13.90 -24.60 12.81
CA PRO A 336 -15.19 -24.03 12.40
C PRO A 336 -15.37 -22.57 12.84
N ALA A 337 -14.41 -21.99 13.56
CA ALA A 337 -14.43 -20.62 14.04
C ALA A 337 -13.06 -19.95 13.87
N CYS A 338 -12.42 -20.21 12.72
CA CYS A 338 -11.00 -19.94 12.52
C CYS A 338 -10.57 -18.46 12.55
N GLY A 339 -11.52 -17.51 12.46
CA GLY A 339 -11.20 -16.08 12.44
C GLY A 339 -10.21 -15.76 11.31
N SER A 340 -9.08 -15.12 11.63
CA SER A 340 -7.99 -14.88 10.67
C SER A 340 -7.17 -16.13 10.31
N GLY A 341 -7.47 -17.28 10.90
CA GLY A 341 -6.92 -18.58 10.49
C GLY A 341 -5.68 -19.02 11.26
N ALA A 342 -5.44 -18.56 12.49
CA ALA A 342 -4.23 -18.90 13.25
C ALA A 342 -3.99 -20.43 13.38
N PHE A 343 -5.02 -21.21 13.73
CA PHE A 343 -4.89 -22.67 13.79
C PHE A 343 -4.73 -23.30 12.40
N VAL A 344 -5.43 -22.78 11.39
CA VAL A 344 -5.32 -23.26 10.00
C VAL A 344 -3.91 -23.04 9.47
N PHE A 345 -3.32 -21.87 9.74
CA PHE A 345 -1.94 -21.53 9.39
C PHE A 345 -0.95 -22.53 9.99
N HIS A 346 -1.01 -22.77 11.30
CA HIS A 346 -0.11 -23.74 11.96
C HIS A 346 -0.35 -25.19 11.50
N ALA A 347 -1.60 -25.57 11.24
CA ALA A 347 -1.93 -26.88 10.67
C ALA A 347 -1.30 -27.08 9.28
N VAL A 348 -1.38 -26.07 8.39
CA VAL A 348 -0.76 -26.10 7.07
C VAL A 348 0.77 -26.15 7.17
N ARG A 349 1.39 -25.41 8.10
CA ARG A 349 2.85 -25.48 8.32
C ARG A 349 3.31 -26.87 8.76
N LEU A 350 2.56 -27.54 9.64
CA LEU A 350 2.85 -28.91 10.05
C LEU A 350 2.72 -29.88 8.87
N LEU A 351 1.69 -29.71 8.04
CA LEU A 351 1.51 -30.49 6.81
C LEU A 351 2.69 -30.31 5.85
N MET A 352 3.07 -29.06 5.53
CA MET A 352 4.20 -28.77 4.64
C MET A 352 5.51 -29.36 5.16
N LYS A 353 5.80 -29.19 6.46
CA LYS A 353 7.00 -29.75 7.10
C LYS A 353 7.03 -31.28 7.06
N ALA A 354 5.87 -31.93 7.16
CA ALA A 354 5.76 -33.37 7.03
C ALA A 354 5.94 -33.83 5.57
N ALA A 355 5.37 -33.09 4.61
CA ALA A 355 5.50 -33.36 3.18
C ALA A 355 6.95 -33.24 2.69
N GLU A 356 7.66 -32.17 3.09
CA GLU A 356 9.08 -32.00 2.80
C GLU A 356 9.93 -33.16 3.31
N LYS A 357 9.69 -33.61 4.55
CA LYS A 357 10.38 -34.77 5.13
C LYS A 357 10.08 -36.08 4.41
N ALA A 358 8.88 -36.20 3.84
CA ALA A 358 8.46 -37.36 3.06
C ALA A 358 8.90 -37.29 1.59
N GLY A 359 9.51 -36.18 1.15
CA GLY A 359 9.89 -35.98 -0.25
C GLY A 359 8.70 -35.75 -1.19
N ILE A 360 7.58 -35.25 -0.65
CA ILE A 360 6.40 -34.89 -1.41
C ILE A 360 6.50 -33.38 -1.68
N THR A 361 6.85 -33.01 -2.92
CA THR A 361 6.92 -31.60 -3.40
C THR A 361 5.63 -31.15 -4.03
#